data_AF-A0A1A5XJ14-F1
#
_entry.id   AF-A0A1A5XJ14-F1
#
_cell.length_a   1.000
_cell.length_b   1.000
_cell.length_c   1.000
_cell.angle_alpha   90.00
_cell.angle_beta   90.00
_cell.angle_gamma   90.00
#
_symmetry.space_group_name_H-M   'P 1'
#
loop_
_entity.id
_entity.type
_entity.pdbx_description
1 polymer ?
#
loop_
_entity_poly.entity_id
_entity_poly.type
_entity_poly.pdbx_seq_one_letter_code
_entity_poly.pdbx_strand_id
1 'polypeptide(L)'
;MNNATPNTAPRVRRTQHERSTAARVALINATLACLAEVGLAKASISEICQRAGLSRGALLHHFPHKNELLVAAYVAWISGKLDTLEQRIENGASVRDEVRVWRAQMRETFPMTQEFYGALRSDADLRERFNAALLTHSIGDDMRHHPANTRIDQSPAPWLTRYVIACFIRGLCLQELFVRDASVPDQAFDHFIEILSAHIEGTVAREALPVP
;
A
#
# COMPACT_ATOMS: atom_id res chain seq x y z
N MET A 1 60.57 13.03 -4.65
CA MET A 1 59.42 12.41 -5.32
C MET A 1 58.60 11.72 -4.24
N ASN A 2 57.33 12.13 -4.10
CA ASN A 2 56.50 11.94 -2.92
C ASN A 2 56.01 10.50 -2.74
N ASN A 3 56.24 9.93 -1.55
CA ASN A 3 55.52 8.75 -1.07
C ASN A 3 54.15 9.20 -0.53
N ALA A 4 53.09 8.90 -1.28
CA ALA A 4 51.71 9.05 -0.80
C ALA A 4 51.32 7.82 0.02
N THR A 5 51.10 8.01 1.32
CA THR A 5 50.52 7.01 2.23
C THR A 5 49.02 6.86 1.94
N PRO A 6 48.47 5.62 1.86
CA PRO A 6 47.03 5.43 1.75
C PRO A 6 46.34 5.82 3.06
N ASN A 7 45.48 6.83 3.01
CA ASN A 7 44.60 7.22 4.11
C ASN A 7 43.48 6.18 4.28
N THR A 8 43.73 5.11 5.05
CA THR A 8 42.68 4.19 5.49
C THR A 8 41.92 4.79 6.66
N ALA A 9 40.90 5.60 6.35
CA ALA A 9 39.89 6.00 7.33
C ALA A 9 39.23 4.74 7.94
N PRO A 10 39.02 4.68 9.26
CA PRO A 10 38.45 3.52 9.91
C PRO A 10 37.01 3.28 9.41
N ARG A 11 36.76 2.13 8.77
CA ARG A 11 35.40 1.66 8.47
C ARG A 11 34.67 1.44 9.78
N VAL A 12 33.74 2.34 10.11
CA VAL A 12 32.86 2.23 11.27
C VAL A 12 32.21 0.84 11.26
N ARG A 13 32.53 0.03 12.27
CA ARG A 13 32.08 -1.35 12.37
C ARG A 13 30.59 -1.33 12.74
N ARG A 14 29.73 -1.57 11.75
CA ARG A 14 28.28 -1.64 11.96
C ARG A 14 27.93 -2.56 13.12
N THR A 15 27.02 -2.11 13.98
CA THR A 15 26.55 -2.86 15.14
C THR A 15 25.80 -4.11 14.72
N GLN A 16 25.66 -5.09 15.62
CA GLN A 16 24.89 -6.31 15.33
C GLN A 16 23.43 -5.98 15.01
N HIS A 17 22.86 -4.96 15.65
CA HIS A 17 21.51 -4.48 15.38
C HIS A 17 21.38 -3.91 13.96
N GLU A 18 22.30 -3.06 13.53
CA GLU A 18 22.30 -2.50 12.16
C GLU A 18 22.40 -3.59 11.09
N ARG A 19 23.21 -4.64 11.33
CA ARG A 19 23.33 -5.77 10.41
C ARG A 19 22.03 -6.58 10.33
N SER A 20 21.39 -6.81 11.48
CA SER A 20 20.11 -7.51 11.57
C SER A 20 19.01 -6.75 10.81
N THR A 21 18.93 -5.43 11.01
CA THR A 21 17.97 -4.57 10.30
C THR A 21 18.25 -4.53 8.80
N ALA A 22 19.52 -4.40 8.38
CA ALA A 22 19.88 -4.41 6.97
C ALA A 22 19.53 -5.74 6.28
N ALA A 23 19.73 -6.87 6.95
CA ALA A 23 19.36 -8.19 6.42
C ALA A 23 17.83 -8.33 6.28
N ARG A 24 17.06 -7.88 7.27
CA ARG A 24 15.59 -7.86 7.19
C ARG A 24 15.09 -7.02 6.00
N VAL A 25 15.65 -5.82 5.80
CA VAL A 25 15.31 -4.94 4.67
C VAL A 25 15.70 -5.58 3.33
N ALA A 26 16.87 -6.22 3.24
CA ALA A 26 17.29 -6.91 2.03
C ALA A 26 16.34 -8.05 1.63
N LEU A 27 15.84 -8.82 2.60
CA LEU A 27 14.85 -9.87 2.37
C LEU A 27 13.51 -9.31 1.87
N ILE A 28 13.04 -8.20 2.46
CA ILE A 28 11.82 -7.52 2.01
C ILE A 28 11.99 -7.04 0.56
N ASN A 29 13.07 -6.33 0.25
CA ASN A 29 13.32 -5.81 -1.10
C ASN A 29 13.47 -6.93 -2.14
N ALA A 30 14.17 -8.01 -1.80
CA ALA A 30 14.30 -9.18 -2.66
C ALA A 30 12.95 -9.87 -2.90
N THR A 31 12.09 -9.91 -1.88
CA THR A 31 10.73 -10.43 -2.00
C THR A 31 9.91 -9.57 -2.95
N LEU A 32 9.92 -8.25 -2.80
CA LEU A 32 9.22 -7.33 -3.69
C LEU A 32 9.69 -7.44 -5.14
N ALA A 33 11.00 -7.53 -5.36
CA ALA A 33 11.56 -7.75 -6.70
C ALA A 33 11.12 -9.09 -7.30
N CYS A 34 11.09 -10.16 -6.50
CA CYS A 34 10.62 -11.47 -6.93
C CYS A 34 9.13 -11.43 -7.29
N LEU A 35 8.29 -10.79 -6.47
CA LEU A 35 6.87 -10.63 -6.73
C LEU A 35 6.60 -9.83 -8.02
N ALA A 36 7.34 -8.74 -8.24
CA ALA A 36 7.21 -7.92 -9.44
C ALA A 36 7.60 -8.66 -10.72
N GLU A 37 8.55 -9.60 -10.65
CA GLU A 37 9.07 -10.32 -11.83
C GLU A 37 8.27 -11.58 -12.16
N VAL A 38 7.96 -12.40 -11.15
CA VAL A 38 7.37 -13.74 -11.38
C VAL A 38 5.98 -13.93 -10.76
N GLY A 39 5.49 -12.96 -9.99
CA GLY A 39 4.23 -13.03 -9.26
C GLY A 39 4.30 -13.88 -7.99
N LEU A 40 3.28 -13.73 -7.15
CA LEU A 40 3.13 -14.37 -5.84
C LEU A 40 3.14 -15.91 -5.92
N ALA A 41 2.48 -16.46 -6.93
CA ALA A 41 2.37 -17.90 -7.11
C ALA A 41 3.72 -18.59 -7.38
N LYS A 42 4.65 -17.90 -8.06
CA LYS A 42 5.96 -18.46 -8.42
C LYS A 42 7.09 -18.02 -7.46
N ALA A 43 6.83 -17.06 -6.57
CA ALA A 43 7.82 -16.61 -5.61
C ALA A 43 8.23 -17.74 -4.65
N SER A 44 9.54 -18.03 -4.58
CA SER A 44 10.10 -19.10 -3.74
C SER A 44 11.11 -18.56 -2.75
N ILE A 45 11.24 -19.21 -1.58
CA ILE A 45 12.23 -18.87 -0.56
C ILE A 45 13.66 -18.93 -1.12
N SER A 46 13.94 -19.90 -2.00
CA SER A 46 15.24 -20.06 -2.63
C SER A 46 15.60 -18.85 -3.49
N GLU A 47 14.68 -18.46 -4.38
CA GLU A 47 14.85 -17.30 -5.27
C GLU A 47 15.04 -16.01 -4.47
N ILE A 48 14.23 -15.81 -3.42
CA ILE A 48 14.33 -14.64 -2.54
C ILE A 48 15.67 -14.59 -1.83
N CYS A 49 16.14 -15.71 -1.27
CA CYS A 49 17.44 -15.80 -0.59
C CYS A 49 18.59 -15.49 -1.56
N GLN A 50 18.53 -16.04 -2.77
CA GLN A 50 19.51 -15.78 -3.83
C GLN A 50 19.58 -14.29 -4.18
N ARG A 51 18.42 -13.65 -4.41
CA ARG A 51 18.32 -12.20 -4.69
C ARG A 51 18.81 -11.33 -3.53
N ALA A 52 18.51 -11.74 -2.29
CA ALA A 52 18.95 -11.01 -1.10
C ALA A 52 20.44 -11.20 -0.78
N GLY A 53 21.12 -12.17 -1.40
CA GLY A 53 22.49 -12.56 -1.03
C GLY A 53 22.57 -13.15 0.38
N LEU A 54 21.50 -13.79 0.86
CA LEU A 54 21.37 -14.32 2.22
C LEU A 54 21.09 -15.82 2.19
N SER A 55 21.48 -16.52 3.25
CA SER A 55 21.17 -17.94 3.40
C SER A 55 19.72 -18.15 3.83
N ARG A 56 19.19 -19.36 3.59
CA ARG A 56 17.87 -19.75 4.14
C ARG A 56 17.84 -19.68 5.67
N GLY A 57 18.95 -20.00 6.35
CA GLY A 57 19.05 -19.87 7.80
C GLY A 57 18.96 -18.42 8.28
N ALA A 58 19.58 -17.48 7.56
CA ALA A 58 19.45 -16.06 7.84
C ALA A 58 18.01 -15.57 7.62
N LEU A 59 17.34 -16.04 6.55
CA LEU A 59 15.92 -15.75 6.33
C LEU A 59 15.06 -16.23 7.49
N LEU A 60 15.18 -17.50 7.89
CA LEU A 60 14.36 -18.10 8.96
C LEU A 60 14.59 -17.43 10.32
N HIS A 61 15.77 -16.84 10.56
CA HIS A 61 16.02 -16.02 11.75
C HIS A 61 15.17 -14.75 11.78
N HIS A 62 14.92 -14.12 10.62
CA HIS A 62 14.12 -12.89 10.51
C HIS A 62 12.63 -13.14 10.25
N PHE A 63 12.31 -14.21 9.54
CA PHE A 63 10.99 -14.61 9.11
C PHE A 63 10.85 -16.14 9.20
N PRO A 64 10.45 -16.65 10.38
CA PRO A 64 10.26 -18.08 10.59
C PRO A 64 9.31 -18.75 9.58
N HIS A 65 8.36 -17.99 9.02
CA HIS A 65 7.40 -18.46 8.03
C HIS A 65 7.42 -17.64 6.74
N LYS A 66 7.21 -18.29 5.58
CA LYS A 66 7.16 -17.61 4.27
C LYS A 66 6.07 -16.54 4.26
N ASN A 67 4.90 -16.82 4.84
CA ASN A 67 3.79 -15.87 4.86
C ASN A 67 4.08 -14.63 5.71
N GLU A 68 4.94 -14.72 6.74
CA GLU A 68 5.39 -13.53 7.48
C GLU A 68 6.22 -12.61 6.60
N LEU A 69 7.12 -13.18 5.79
CA LEU A 69 7.92 -12.43 4.83
C LEU A 69 7.03 -11.78 3.76
N LEU A 70 6.07 -12.53 3.21
CA LEU A 70 5.13 -12.02 2.20
C LEU A 70 4.29 -10.86 2.74
N VAL A 71 3.75 -11.00 3.96
CA VAL A 71 2.95 -9.95 4.61
C VAL A 71 3.82 -8.73 4.92
N ALA A 72 5.02 -8.93 5.48
CA ALA A 72 5.93 -7.82 5.76
C ALA A 72 6.34 -7.08 4.49
N ALA A 73 6.58 -7.80 3.39
CA ALA A 73 6.87 -7.19 2.09
C ALA A 73 5.67 -6.40 1.57
N TYR A 74 4.47 -6.98 1.60
CA TYR A 74 3.24 -6.29 1.18
C TYR A 74 3.02 -5.00 1.98
N VAL A 75 3.11 -5.06 3.30
CA VAL A 75 2.97 -3.91 4.20
C VAL A 75 3.98 -2.83 3.86
N ALA A 76 5.28 -3.17 3.76
CA ALA A 76 6.31 -2.19 3.44
C ALA A 76 6.06 -1.51 2.08
N TRP A 77 5.61 -2.28 1.10
CA TRP A 77 5.29 -1.77 -0.23
C TRP A 77 4.07 -0.84 -0.23
N ILE A 78 2.95 -1.25 0.37
CA ILE A 78 1.74 -0.43 0.36
C ILE A 78 1.88 0.82 1.25
N SER A 79 2.60 0.75 2.38
CA SER A 79 2.90 1.93 3.20
C SER A 79 3.67 2.97 2.39
N GLY A 80 4.72 2.60 1.66
CA GLY A 80 5.43 3.55 0.80
C GLY A 80 4.57 4.14 -0.32
N LYS A 81 3.58 3.37 -0.82
CA LYS A 81 2.61 3.88 -1.81
C LYS A 81 1.58 4.82 -1.21
N LEU A 82 1.21 4.64 0.07
CA LEU A 82 0.32 5.54 0.80
C LEU A 82 1.05 6.86 1.14
N ASP A 83 2.30 6.80 1.61
CA ASP A 83 3.11 8.00 1.87
C ASP A 83 3.23 8.87 0.61
N THR A 84 3.41 8.23 -0.56
CA THR A 84 3.47 8.92 -1.85
C THR A 84 2.11 9.50 -2.27
N LEU A 85 1.01 8.83 -1.94
CA LEU A 85 -0.35 9.30 -2.23
C LEU A 85 -0.65 10.58 -1.46
N GLU A 86 -0.34 10.61 -0.17
CA GLU A 86 -0.59 11.76 0.71
C GLU A 86 0.13 13.01 0.22
N GLN A 87 1.37 12.86 -0.25
CA GLN A 87 2.15 13.97 -0.83
C GLN A 87 1.58 14.51 -2.15
N ARG A 88 0.71 13.74 -2.83
CA ARG A 88 0.09 14.15 -4.11
C ARG A 88 -1.23 14.89 -3.93
N ILE A 89 -1.83 14.83 -2.73
CA ILE A 89 -3.09 15.52 -2.45
C ILE A 89 -2.75 16.95 -2.01
N GLU A 90 -3.14 17.93 -2.81
CA GLU A 90 -2.94 19.34 -2.50
C GLU A 90 -3.85 19.79 -1.35
N ASN A 91 -3.36 20.71 -0.51
CA ASN A 91 -4.17 21.32 0.54
C ASN A 91 -5.37 22.06 -0.07
N GLY A 92 -6.58 21.69 0.36
CA GLY A 92 -7.82 22.30 -0.14
C GLY A 92 -8.30 21.75 -1.49
N ALA A 93 -7.74 20.62 -1.96
CA ALA A 93 -8.21 19.92 -3.15
C ALA A 93 -9.72 19.66 -3.12
N SER A 94 -10.34 19.59 -4.30
CA SER A 94 -11.73 19.19 -4.40
C SER A 94 -11.89 17.68 -4.12
N VAL A 95 -13.08 17.24 -3.71
CA VAL A 95 -13.39 15.81 -3.58
C VAL A 95 -13.05 15.05 -4.87
N ARG A 96 -13.32 15.67 -6.03
CA ARG A 96 -13.03 15.10 -7.34
C ARG A 96 -11.54 14.85 -7.55
N ASP A 97 -10.69 15.82 -7.20
CA ASP A 97 -9.24 15.71 -7.41
C ASP A 97 -8.62 14.70 -6.44
N GLU A 98 -9.04 14.72 -5.18
CA GLU A 98 -8.63 13.72 -4.18
C GLU A 98 -8.93 12.29 -4.64
N VAL A 99 -10.18 12.03 -5.05
CA VAL A 99 -10.63 10.69 -5.48
C VAL A 99 -9.96 10.26 -6.79
N ARG A 100 -9.61 11.19 -7.69
CA ARG A 100 -8.81 10.91 -8.90
C ARG A 100 -7.39 10.46 -8.55
N VAL A 101 -6.76 11.11 -7.59
CA VAL A 101 -5.42 10.74 -7.10
C VAL A 101 -5.47 9.33 -6.48
N TRP A 102 -6.51 9.03 -5.70
CA TRP A 102 -6.76 7.68 -5.15
C TRP A 102 -6.92 6.64 -6.25
N ARG A 103 -7.75 6.92 -7.26
CA ARG A 103 -7.99 5.99 -8.37
C ARG A 103 -6.70 5.67 -9.13
N ALA A 104 -5.88 6.68 -9.42
CA ALA A 104 -4.63 6.48 -10.14
C ALA A 104 -3.67 5.58 -9.35
N GLN A 105 -3.51 5.82 -8.05
CA GLN A 105 -2.67 5.00 -7.17
C GLN A 105 -3.20 3.58 -7.00
N MET A 106 -4.52 3.41 -6.84
CA MET A 106 -5.14 2.09 -6.76
C MET A 106 -5.00 1.31 -8.07
N ARG A 107 -5.16 1.95 -9.23
CA ARG A 107 -4.90 1.30 -10.53
C ARG A 107 -3.45 0.82 -10.66
N GLU A 108 -2.49 1.64 -10.23
CA GLU A 108 -1.06 1.27 -10.24
C GLU A 108 -0.76 0.06 -9.34
N THR A 109 -1.37 0.00 -8.16
CA THR A 109 -1.12 -1.04 -7.15
C THR A 109 -1.98 -2.30 -7.36
N PHE A 110 -3.06 -2.21 -8.13
CA PHE A 110 -4.06 -3.27 -8.27
C PHE A 110 -3.49 -4.64 -8.68
N PRO A 111 -2.58 -4.78 -9.65
CA PRO A 111 -2.09 -6.10 -10.06
C PRO A 111 -1.47 -6.90 -8.91
N MET A 112 -0.61 -6.26 -8.12
CA MET A 112 0.03 -6.90 -6.96
C MET A 112 -1.00 -7.19 -5.87
N THR A 113 -1.87 -6.24 -5.56
CA THR A 113 -2.92 -6.42 -4.55
C THR A 113 -3.92 -7.52 -4.92
N GLN A 114 -4.26 -7.65 -6.21
CA GLN A 114 -5.15 -8.68 -6.73
C GLN A 114 -4.57 -10.10 -6.50
N GLU A 115 -3.28 -10.29 -6.75
CA GLU A 115 -2.63 -11.58 -6.51
C GLU A 115 -2.69 -11.97 -5.02
N PHE A 116 -2.42 -11.01 -4.12
CA PHE A 116 -2.54 -11.23 -2.69
C PHE A 116 -3.97 -11.60 -2.29
N TYR A 117 -4.97 -10.82 -2.69
CA TYR A 117 -6.38 -11.10 -2.38
C TYR A 117 -6.83 -12.47 -2.90
N GLY A 118 -6.38 -12.86 -4.10
CA GLY A 118 -6.62 -14.19 -4.64
C GLY A 118 -6.04 -15.29 -3.73
N ALA A 119 -4.81 -15.11 -3.26
CA ALA A 119 -4.15 -16.05 -2.36
C ALA A 119 -4.82 -16.14 -0.99
N LEU A 120 -5.35 -15.02 -0.45
CA LEU A 120 -6.05 -15.02 0.85
C LEU A 120 -7.25 -15.97 0.87
N ARG A 121 -7.87 -16.27 -0.29
CA ARG A 121 -9.00 -17.20 -0.36
C ARG A 121 -8.57 -18.64 -0.04
N SER A 122 -7.41 -19.06 -0.55
CA SER A 122 -6.92 -20.45 -0.51
C SER A 122 -5.86 -20.71 0.57
N ASP A 123 -5.21 -19.68 1.11
CA ASP A 123 -4.20 -19.79 2.15
C ASP A 123 -4.70 -19.12 3.44
N ALA A 124 -5.15 -19.94 4.40
CA ALA A 124 -5.72 -19.46 5.65
C ALA A 124 -4.67 -18.83 6.59
N ASP A 125 -3.44 -19.36 6.62
CA ASP A 125 -2.35 -18.80 7.42
C ASP A 125 -1.93 -17.44 6.86
N LEU A 126 -1.83 -17.30 5.53
CA LEU A 126 -1.59 -16.02 4.90
C LEU A 126 -2.71 -15.02 5.23
N ARG A 127 -3.98 -15.43 5.13
CA ARG A 127 -5.13 -14.57 5.45
C ARG A 127 -5.13 -14.11 6.90
N GLU A 128 -4.84 -14.99 7.85
CA GLU A 128 -4.76 -14.63 9.26
C GLU A 128 -3.66 -13.60 9.52
N ARG A 129 -2.44 -13.85 9.02
CA ARG A 129 -1.29 -12.93 9.18
C ARG A 129 -1.52 -11.60 8.46
N PHE A 130 -2.12 -11.64 7.28
CA PHE A 130 -2.46 -10.45 6.52
C PHE A 130 -3.47 -9.59 7.29
N ASN A 131 -4.55 -10.19 7.81
CA ASN A 131 -5.54 -9.49 8.62
C ASN A 131 -4.93 -8.92 9.91
N ALA A 132 -4.08 -9.69 10.61
CA ALA A 132 -3.38 -9.21 11.80
C ALA A 132 -2.48 -8.00 11.48
N ALA A 133 -1.73 -8.07 10.38
CA ALA A 133 -0.89 -6.96 9.94
C ALA A 133 -1.73 -5.73 9.53
N LEU A 134 -2.87 -5.94 8.87
CA LEU A 134 -3.81 -4.88 8.51
C LEU A 134 -4.37 -4.15 9.75
N LEU A 135 -4.57 -4.84 10.86
CA LEU A 135 -5.03 -4.23 12.12
C LEU A 135 -3.95 -3.35 12.77
N THR A 136 -2.68 -3.71 12.60
CA THR A 136 -1.55 -3.01 13.22
C THR A 136 -0.94 -1.92 12.33
N HIS A 137 -1.26 -1.92 11.04
CA HIS A 137 -0.68 -1.00 10.06
C HIS A 137 -1.74 -0.08 9.48
N SER A 138 -1.27 0.97 8.81
CA SER A 138 -2.10 2.03 8.26
C SER A 138 -3.07 1.62 7.13
N ILE A 139 -3.23 0.32 6.92
CA ILE A 139 -3.77 -0.28 5.71
C ILE A 139 -5.17 -0.88 5.97
N GLY A 140 -5.49 -1.28 7.21
CA GLY A 140 -6.75 -1.97 7.54
C GLY A 140 -7.59 -1.36 8.66
N ASP A 141 -6.95 -0.85 9.71
CA ASP A 141 -7.65 -0.19 10.85
C ASP A 141 -7.51 1.34 10.83
N ASP A 142 -6.86 1.82 9.79
CA ASP A 142 -6.28 3.14 9.75
C ASP A 142 -6.76 3.96 8.56
N MET A 143 -8.08 4.06 8.50
CA MET A 143 -8.69 5.26 7.94
C MET A 143 -8.63 6.42 8.96
N ARG A 144 -7.88 6.28 10.06
CA ARG A 144 -7.79 7.18 11.22
C ARG A 144 -6.56 8.10 11.19
N HIS A 145 -5.52 7.73 10.44
CA HIS A 145 -4.26 8.44 10.26
C HIS A 145 -4.06 8.85 8.79
N HIS A 146 -5.08 8.72 7.93
CA HIS A 146 -5.13 9.53 6.70
C HIS A 146 -4.96 11.01 7.08
N PRO A 147 -4.34 11.82 6.21
CA PRO A 147 -4.07 13.23 6.50
C PRO A 147 -5.36 13.90 6.96
N ALA A 148 -5.36 14.37 8.21
CA ALA A 148 -6.48 15.10 8.76
C ALA A 148 -6.73 16.36 7.90
N ASN A 149 -8.00 16.67 7.63
CA ASN A 149 -8.51 17.85 6.92
C ASN A 149 -8.64 17.75 5.39
N THR A 150 -8.85 16.56 4.82
CA THR A 150 -9.31 16.47 3.42
C THR A 150 -10.79 16.84 3.29
N ARG A 151 -11.28 17.15 2.07
CA ARG A 151 -12.72 17.39 1.88
C ARG A 151 -13.57 16.14 2.12
N ILE A 152 -13.02 14.95 1.89
CA ILE A 152 -13.69 13.69 2.21
C ILE A 152 -13.98 13.56 3.71
N ASP A 153 -13.14 14.15 4.58
CA ASP A 153 -13.31 14.13 6.03
C ASP A 153 -14.44 15.04 6.54
N GLN A 154 -15.05 15.84 5.67
CA GLN A 154 -16.24 16.64 5.99
C GLN A 154 -17.54 15.83 5.85
N SER A 155 -17.46 14.57 5.44
CA SER A 155 -18.64 13.68 5.39
C SER A 155 -19.11 13.28 6.80
N PRO A 156 -20.39 12.91 7.01
CA PRO A 156 -20.90 12.52 8.33
C PRO A 156 -20.19 11.32 8.97
N ALA A 157 -19.62 10.44 8.14
CA ALA A 157 -18.89 9.25 8.56
C ALA A 157 -17.60 9.10 7.72
N PRO A 158 -16.55 9.88 8.00
CA PRO A 158 -15.34 9.96 7.17
C PRO A 158 -14.71 8.59 6.84
N TRP A 159 -14.57 7.74 7.86
CA TRP A 159 -13.99 6.40 7.69
C TRP A 159 -14.82 5.54 6.72
N LEU A 160 -16.15 5.58 6.84
CA LEU A 160 -17.04 4.77 6.03
C LEU A 160 -17.07 5.29 4.59
N THR A 161 -17.09 6.61 4.43
CA THR A 161 -16.99 7.27 3.12
C THR A 161 -15.72 6.84 2.39
N ARG A 162 -14.56 6.91 3.06
CA ARG A 162 -13.29 6.48 2.47
C ARG A 162 -13.26 4.98 2.17
N TYR A 163 -13.84 4.15 3.03
CA TYR A 163 -13.96 2.71 2.80
C TYR A 163 -14.81 2.41 1.56
N VAL A 164 -15.95 3.09 1.40
CA VAL A 164 -16.83 2.97 0.23
C VAL A 164 -16.10 3.38 -1.04
N ILE A 165 -15.38 4.50 -1.03
CA ILE A 165 -14.55 4.95 -2.17
C ILE A 165 -13.53 3.87 -2.56
N ALA A 166 -12.78 3.34 -1.58
CA ALA A 166 -11.78 2.31 -1.82
C ALA A 166 -12.38 1.01 -2.40
N CYS A 167 -13.53 0.58 -1.88
CA CYS A 167 -14.26 -0.58 -2.40
C CYS A 167 -14.76 -0.37 -3.83
N PHE A 168 -15.31 0.81 -4.12
CA PHE A 168 -15.79 1.16 -5.45
C PHE A 168 -14.63 1.20 -6.47
N ILE A 169 -13.55 1.92 -6.17
CA ILE A 169 -12.36 2.00 -7.04
C ILE A 169 -11.76 0.60 -7.27
N ARG A 170 -11.62 -0.22 -6.22
CA ARG A 170 -11.13 -1.60 -6.36
C ARG A 170 -12.02 -2.43 -7.28
N GLY A 171 -13.34 -2.25 -7.19
CA GLY A 171 -14.30 -2.88 -8.09
C GLY A 171 -14.12 -2.44 -9.54
N LEU A 172 -13.87 -1.15 -9.78
CA LEU A 172 -13.57 -0.64 -11.12
C LEU A 172 -12.27 -1.22 -11.68
N CYS A 173 -11.20 -1.27 -10.90
CA CYS A 173 -9.94 -1.88 -11.33
C CYS A 173 -10.12 -3.35 -11.72
N LEU A 174 -10.97 -4.08 -11.00
CA LEU A 174 -11.32 -5.46 -11.35
C LEU A 174 -12.13 -5.51 -12.66
N GLN A 175 -13.11 -4.63 -12.81
CA GLN A 175 -14.00 -4.58 -13.99
C GLN A 175 -13.25 -4.27 -15.29
N GLU A 176 -12.20 -3.45 -15.22
CA GLU A 176 -11.32 -3.11 -16.35
C GLU A 176 -10.68 -4.34 -17.01
N LEU A 177 -10.57 -5.46 -16.30
CA LEU A 177 -10.01 -6.70 -16.84
C LEU A 177 -10.94 -7.42 -17.84
N PHE A 178 -12.25 -7.17 -17.81
CA PHE A 178 -13.24 -7.94 -18.59
C PHE A 178 -14.40 -7.10 -19.16
N VAL A 179 -14.18 -5.81 -19.36
CA VAL A 179 -15.18 -4.93 -19.97
C VAL A 179 -15.12 -4.97 -21.50
N ARG A 180 -16.29 -4.92 -22.17
CA ARG A 180 -16.36 -4.82 -23.64
C ARG A 180 -16.08 -3.40 -24.15
N ASP A 181 -16.52 -2.40 -23.41
CA ASP A 181 -16.32 -0.98 -23.67
C ASP A 181 -15.45 -0.38 -22.56
N ALA A 182 -14.22 -0.04 -22.91
CA ALA A 182 -13.22 0.50 -21.98
C ALA A 182 -13.60 1.86 -21.38
N SER A 183 -14.60 2.57 -21.93
CA SER A 183 -15.06 3.85 -21.39
C SER A 183 -16.02 3.69 -20.20
N VAL A 184 -16.68 2.55 -20.05
CA VAL A 184 -17.70 2.33 -19.00
C VAL A 184 -17.13 2.50 -17.58
N PRO A 185 -15.95 1.96 -17.23
CA PRO A 185 -15.36 2.18 -15.90
C PRO A 185 -15.01 3.65 -15.62
N ASP A 186 -14.67 4.43 -16.66
CA ASP A 186 -14.41 5.87 -16.51
C ASP A 186 -15.72 6.65 -16.30
N GLN A 187 -16.77 6.33 -17.08
CA GLN A 187 -18.11 6.93 -16.90
C GLN A 187 -18.70 6.61 -15.52
N ALA A 188 -18.59 5.35 -15.06
CA ALA A 188 -19.04 4.95 -13.73
C ALA A 188 -18.27 5.70 -12.64
N PHE A 189 -16.97 5.93 -12.84
CA PHE A 189 -16.15 6.70 -11.91
C PHE A 189 -16.57 8.17 -11.84
N ASP A 190 -16.78 8.83 -12.97
CA ASP A 190 -17.24 10.22 -13.00
C ASP A 190 -18.62 10.38 -12.36
N HIS A 191 -19.55 9.45 -12.62
CA HIS A 191 -20.87 9.44 -12.01
C HIS A 191 -20.80 9.24 -10.48
N PHE A 192 -19.93 8.35 -10.01
CA PHE A 192 -19.72 8.15 -8.57
C PHE A 192 -19.17 9.41 -7.89
N ILE A 193 -18.23 10.13 -8.52
CA ILE A 193 -17.72 11.39 -8.00
C ILE A 193 -18.84 12.43 -7.88
N GLU A 194 -19.74 12.53 -8.86
CA GLU A 194 -20.86 13.48 -8.80
C GLU A 194 -21.77 13.22 -7.60
N ILE A 195 -22.14 11.95 -7.38
CA ILE A 195 -22.95 11.54 -6.22
C ILE A 195 -22.22 11.86 -4.90
N LEU A 196 -20.93 11.53 -4.83
CA LEU A 196 -20.12 11.73 -3.63
C LEU A 196 -19.95 13.22 -3.30
N SER A 197 -19.61 14.04 -4.29
CA SER A 197 -19.48 15.50 -4.11
C SER A 197 -20.78 16.11 -3.61
N ALA A 198 -21.93 15.76 -4.22
CA ALA A 198 -23.23 16.25 -3.79
C ALA A 198 -23.60 15.81 -2.35
N HIS A 199 -23.23 14.58 -1.97
CA HIS A 199 -23.46 14.08 -0.61
C HIS A 199 -22.65 14.86 0.44
N ILE A 200 -21.36 15.11 0.17
CA ILE A 200 -20.46 15.81 1.09
C ILE A 200 -20.86 17.29 1.20
N GLU A 201 -21.04 17.98 0.07
CA GLU A 201 -21.41 19.41 0.04
C GLU A 201 -22.80 19.65 0.64
N GLY A 202 -23.77 18.77 0.35
CA GLY A 202 -25.11 18.84 0.90
C GLY A 202 -25.18 18.59 2.41
N THR A 203 -24.19 17.90 2.98
CA THR A 203 -24.05 17.73 4.44
C THR A 203 -23.54 19.02 5.07
N VAL A 204 -22.44 19.56 4.55
CA VAL A 204 -21.82 20.79 5.05
C VAL A 204 -22.82 21.96 5.05
N ALA A 205 -23.64 22.08 4.00
CA ALA A 205 -24.66 23.13 3.90
C ALA A 205 -25.77 23.02 4.96
N ARG A 206 -26.10 21.80 5.42
CA ARG A 206 -27.13 21.58 6.45
C ARG A 206 -26.62 21.89 7.85
N GLU A 207 -25.36 21.60 8.12
CA GLU A 207 -24.72 21.88 9.41
C GLU A 207 -24.40 23.37 9.61
N ALA A 208 -24.28 24.14 8.52
CA ALA A 208 -24.04 25.59 8.55
C ALA A 208 -25.31 26.43 8.83
N LEU A 209 -26.50 25.83 8.85
CA LEU A 209 -27.74 26.53 9.19
C LEU A 209 -27.86 26.66 10.72
N PRO A 210 -28.10 27.87 11.27
CA PRO A 210 -28.30 28.03 12.71
C PRO A 210 -29.54 27.24 13.15
N VAL A 211 -29.39 26.45 14.22
CA VAL A 211 -30.51 25.79 14.89
C VAL A 211 -31.46 26.90 15.40
N PRO A 212 -32.78 26.82 15.09
CA PRO A 212 -33.74 27.84 15.47
C PRO A 212 -33.92 27.98 16.99
#